data_AF-A0A6F8TFL1-F1
#
_entry.id   AF-A0A6F8TFL1-F1
#
_cell.length_a   1.000
_cell.length_b   1.000
_cell.length_c   1.000
_cell.angle_alpha   90.00
_cell.angle_beta   90.00
_cell.angle_gamma   90.00
#
_symmetry.space_group_name_H-M   'P 1'
#
loop_
_entity.id
_entity.type
_entity.pdbx_description
1 polymer ?
#
loop_
_entity_poly.entity_id
_entity_poly.type
_entity_poly.pdbx_seq_one_letter_code
_entity_poly.pdbx_strand_id
1 'polypeptide(L)'
;MTQVVTHLSGHGGFFPNGFSGVWIGVIISIFSYLSIEMIAVAAGEAKDPEKAVKKAFKSTALRLILFYLLSLFLIVTLVPWTVLIGADATSPFVMVMKIVGIQYADSILNFIVIVAALSAMNSMLYISTRMLFSLSRAGDAPKVFGRISSNGVPVNALLLSAVGIGIASIVYTINPASAFPIMIALSMFGALFTWGSIFVTHMFFRRHMVQQNIQLKFKIPASRFISLFGFIAILSITVTTWFTSEFKSTLQFGVPLVLVLIFFYYLKRSTVKLNLNSSEETLK
;
A
#
# COMPACT_ATOMS: atom_id res chain seq x y z
N MET A 1 33.42 4.93 17.04
CA MET A 1 32.27 4.98 17.98
C MET A 1 31.79 6.40 18.25
N THR A 2 32.68 7.39 18.43
CA THR A 2 32.31 8.78 18.76
C THR A 2 31.39 9.43 17.70
N GLN A 3 31.66 9.25 16.40
CA GLN A 3 30.78 9.79 15.35
C GLN A 3 29.40 9.11 15.29
N VAL A 4 29.32 7.81 15.56
CA VAL A 4 28.03 7.08 15.61
C VAL A 4 27.14 7.65 16.71
N VAL A 5 27.70 7.87 17.90
CA VAL A 5 26.97 8.49 19.02
C VAL A 5 26.58 9.92 18.65
N THR A 6 27.47 10.71 18.05
CA THR A 6 27.15 12.08 17.62
C THR A 6 26.07 12.14 16.53
N HIS A 7 26.00 11.18 15.61
CA HIS A 7 24.95 11.15 14.60
C HIS A 7 23.60 10.70 15.16
N LEU A 8 23.60 9.77 16.12
CA LEU A 8 22.39 9.23 16.75
C LEU A 8 21.81 10.13 17.85
N SER A 9 22.67 10.82 18.61
CA SER A 9 22.25 11.63 19.77
C SER A 9 22.70 13.09 19.70
N GLY A 10 23.46 13.50 18.68
CA GLY A 10 23.70 14.92 18.39
C GLY A 10 22.52 15.55 17.66
N HIS A 11 22.57 16.86 17.43
CA HIS A 11 21.52 17.62 16.72
C HIS A 11 20.12 17.54 17.37
N GLY A 12 20.05 17.60 18.71
CA GLY A 12 18.80 17.60 19.46
C GLY A 12 18.44 16.28 20.15
N GLY A 13 19.36 15.30 20.18
CA GLY A 13 19.16 14.00 20.86
C GLY A 13 18.57 12.94 19.93
N PHE A 14 18.21 11.78 20.51
CA PHE A 14 17.61 10.66 19.76
C PHE A 14 16.18 10.97 19.27
N PHE A 15 15.48 11.88 19.96
CA PHE A 15 14.13 12.33 19.60
C PHE A 15 14.11 13.85 19.34
N PRO A 16 14.79 14.35 18.29
CA PRO A 16 14.96 15.79 18.08
C PRO A 16 13.62 16.50 17.80
N ASN A 17 12.65 15.79 17.22
CA ASN A 17 11.29 16.28 16.95
C ASN A 17 10.25 15.74 17.95
N GLY A 18 10.69 15.15 19.07
CA GLY A 18 9.80 14.55 20.08
C GLY A 18 8.88 13.44 19.53
N PHE A 19 7.80 13.15 20.27
CA PHE A 19 6.82 12.10 19.90
C PHE A 19 5.98 12.46 18.66
N SER A 20 5.78 13.75 18.38
CA SER A 20 5.09 14.18 17.16
C SER A 20 5.89 13.81 15.91
N GLY A 21 7.21 13.97 15.93
CA GLY A 21 8.09 13.52 14.85
C GLY A 21 8.06 11.99 14.67
N VAL A 22 8.02 11.23 15.76
CA VAL A 22 7.86 9.76 15.70
C VAL A 22 6.53 9.40 15.04
N TRP A 23 5.44 10.07 15.41
CA TRP A 23 4.12 9.81 14.83
C TRP A 23 4.07 10.11 13.32
N ILE A 24 4.61 11.25 12.88
CA ILE A 24 4.74 11.56 11.44
C ILE A 24 5.61 10.51 10.73
N GLY A 25 6.70 10.08 11.38
CA GLY A 25 7.54 8.98 10.91
C GLY A 25 6.77 7.67 10.73
N VAL A 26 5.81 7.36 11.61
CA VAL A 26 4.91 6.19 11.45
C VAL A 26 4.03 6.34 10.22
N ILE A 27 3.47 7.52 9.95
CA ILE A 27 2.66 7.79 8.75
C ILE A 27 3.47 7.54 7.48
N ILE A 28 4.73 7.97 7.44
CA ILE A 28 5.61 7.73 6.28
C ILE A 28 6.02 6.25 6.20
N SER A 29 6.41 5.66 7.32
CA SER A 29 6.94 4.29 7.38
C SER A 29 5.89 3.26 7.01
N ILE A 30 4.61 3.50 7.33
CA ILE A 30 3.54 2.57 7.00
C ILE A 30 3.39 2.38 5.49
N PHE A 31 3.70 3.42 4.69
CA PHE A 31 3.69 3.33 3.23
C PHE A 31 4.64 2.26 2.71
N SER A 32 5.77 2.05 3.38
CA SER A 32 6.75 1.06 2.97
C SER A 32 6.30 -0.40 3.18
N TYR A 33 5.25 -0.60 3.98
CA TYR A 33 4.61 -1.91 4.18
C TYR A 33 3.41 -2.14 3.26
N LEU A 34 3.08 -1.16 2.40
CA LEU A 34 2.08 -1.31 1.36
C LEU A 34 2.41 -2.53 0.48
N SER A 35 1.39 -3.25 0.02
CA SER A 35 1.52 -4.46 -0.80
C SER A 35 1.95 -5.73 -0.06
N ILE A 36 1.99 -5.74 1.28
CA ILE A 36 2.16 -7.02 2.01
C ILE A 36 0.94 -7.93 1.82
N GLU A 37 -0.24 -7.36 1.62
CA GLU A 37 -1.48 -8.06 1.28
C GLU A 37 -1.40 -8.85 -0.03
N MET A 38 -0.44 -8.53 -0.89
CA MET A 38 -0.25 -9.20 -2.17
C MET A 38 0.21 -10.64 -2.02
N ILE A 39 0.82 -10.98 -0.88
CA ILE A 39 1.12 -12.37 -0.52
C ILE A 39 -0.16 -13.20 -0.49
N ALA A 40 -1.28 -12.64 0.01
CA ALA A 40 -2.55 -13.34 0.07
C ALA A 40 -3.16 -13.53 -1.33
N VAL A 41 -3.08 -12.51 -2.19
CA VAL A 41 -3.57 -12.57 -3.58
C VAL A 41 -2.79 -13.62 -4.38
N ALA A 42 -1.46 -13.53 -4.37
CA ALA A 42 -0.60 -14.43 -5.14
C ALA A 42 -0.66 -15.87 -4.63
N ALA A 43 -0.76 -16.07 -3.32
CA ALA A 43 -0.87 -17.43 -2.77
C ALA A 43 -2.19 -18.13 -3.11
N GLY A 44 -3.24 -17.37 -3.47
CA GLY A 44 -4.48 -17.93 -4.01
C GLY A 44 -4.29 -18.68 -5.33
N GLU A 45 -3.22 -18.39 -6.07
CA GLU A 45 -2.84 -19.05 -7.33
C GLU A 45 -1.84 -20.22 -7.11
N ALA A 46 -1.41 -20.48 -5.87
CA ALA A 46 -0.44 -21.53 -5.57
C ALA A 46 -1.08 -22.93 -5.43
N LYS A 47 -0.30 -23.98 -5.70
CA LYS A 47 -0.75 -25.39 -5.58
C LYS A 47 -1.17 -25.79 -4.15
N ASP A 48 -0.48 -25.26 -3.14
CA ASP A 48 -0.83 -25.40 -1.72
C ASP A 48 -0.88 -23.99 -1.09
N PRO A 49 -2.03 -23.29 -1.22
CA PRO A 49 -2.17 -21.91 -0.76
C PRO A 49 -1.87 -21.74 0.73
N GLU A 50 -2.21 -22.73 1.55
CA GLU A 50 -2.04 -22.65 3.00
C GLU A 50 -0.56 -22.59 3.39
N LYS A 51 0.24 -23.51 2.87
CA LYS A 51 1.69 -23.50 3.13
C LYS A 51 2.36 -22.30 2.46
N ALA A 52 1.93 -21.95 1.26
CA ALA A 52 2.46 -20.81 0.51
C ALA A 52 2.29 -19.50 1.29
N VAL A 53 1.07 -19.18 1.76
CA VAL A 53 0.81 -17.98 2.59
C VAL A 53 1.67 -17.98 3.84
N LYS A 54 1.66 -19.07 4.62
CA LYS A 54 2.38 -19.14 5.91
C LYS A 54 3.89 -18.92 5.73
N LYS A 55 4.50 -19.57 4.74
CA LYS A 55 5.93 -19.47 4.45
C LYS A 55 6.30 -18.09 3.92
N ALA A 56 5.53 -17.60 2.93
CA ALA A 56 5.77 -16.31 2.32
C ALA A 56 5.64 -15.18 3.34
N PHE A 57 4.60 -15.19 4.17
CA PHE A 57 4.40 -14.17 5.20
C PHE A 57 5.55 -14.13 6.21
N LYS A 58 5.94 -15.28 6.79
CA LYS A 58 7.06 -15.34 7.75
C LYS A 58 8.38 -14.85 7.13
N SER A 59 8.68 -15.31 5.92
CA SER A 59 9.91 -14.94 5.23
C SER A 59 9.93 -13.47 4.84
N THR A 60 8.82 -12.92 4.36
CA THR A 60 8.72 -11.51 4.00
C THR A 60 8.76 -10.62 5.24
N ALA A 61 8.03 -10.94 6.30
CA ALA A 61 8.06 -10.16 7.55
C ALA A 61 9.46 -10.09 8.15
N LEU A 62 10.17 -11.21 8.24
CA LEU A 62 11.55 -11.24 8.74
C LEU A 62 12.48 -10.37 7.88
N ARG A 63 12.39 -10.50 6.55
CA ARG A 63 13.20 -9.72 5.62
C ARG A 63 12.89 -8.24 5.69
N LEU A 64 11.62 -7.84 5.78
CA LEU A 64 11.23 -6.44 5.93
C LEU A 64 11.78 -5.88 7.23
N ILE A 65 11.51 -6.50 8.38
CA ILE A 65 12.01 -6.02 9.67
C ILE A 65 13.54 -5.91 9.67
N LEU A 66 14.22 -6.97 9.24
CA LEU A 66 15.68 -7.01 9.24
C LEU A 66 16.27 -5.97 8.30
N PHE A 67 15.90 -5.97 7.01
CA PHE A 67 16.51 -5.06 6.04
C PHE A 67 16.09 -3.61 6.26
N TYR A 68 14.87 -3.32 6.71
CA TYR A 68 14.44 -1.94 6.98
C TYR A 68 15.16 -1.37 8.19
N LEU A 69 15.10 -2.07 9.32
CA LEU A 69 15.72 -1.56 10.55
C LEU A 69 17.24 -1.50 10.42
N LEU A 70 17.86 -2.52 9.80
CA LEU A 70 19.30 -2.52 9.59
C LEU A 70 19.73 -1.42 8.61
N SER A 71 19.03 -1.25 7.49
CA SER A 71 19.39 -0.19 6.54
C SER A 71 19.21 1.20 7.13
N LEU A 72 18.09 1.47 7.81
CA LEU A 72 17.86 2.74 8.49
C LEU A 72 18.93 3.01 9.54
N PHE A 73 19.23 2.02 10.38
CA PHE A 73 20.29 2.11 11.38
C PHE A 73 21.63 2.47 10.76
N LEU A 74 22.03 1.79 9.69
CA LEU A 74 23.29 2.08 8.99
C LEU A 74 23.28 3.48 8.38
N ILE A 75 22.18 3.89 7.72
CA ILE A 75 22.06 5.21 7.08
C ILE A 75 22.22 6.33 8.10
N VAL A 76 21.45 6.32 9.20
CA VAL A 76 21.50 7.39 10.21
C VAL A 76 22.76 7.35 11.07
N THR A 77 23.44 6.21 11.12
CA THR A 77 24.74 6.07 11.79
C THR A 77 25.87 6.67 10.95
N LEU A 78 25.81 6.51 9.62
CA LEU A 78 26.85 6.96 8.71
C LEU A 78 26.71 8.43 8.31
N VAL A 79 25.48 8.92 8.21
CA VAL A 79 25.19 10.29 7.74
C VAL A 79 24.23 10.97 8.71
N PRO A 80 24.52 12.20 9.18
CA PRO A 80 23.60 12.96 10.02
C PRO A 80 22.23 13.13 9.34
N TRP A 81 21.16 12.92 10.11
CA TRP A 81 19.80 13.03 9.58
C TRP A 81 19.50 14.39 8.96
N THR A 82 20.13 15.46 9.46
CA THR A 82 20.01 16.83 8.93
C THR A 82 20.48 16.95 7.48
N VAL A 83 21.48 16.16 7.07
CA VAL A 83 21.97 16.11 5.69
C VAL A 83 21.02 15.29 4.82
N LEU A 84 20.47 14.21 5.37
CA LEU A 84 19.53 13.32 4.67
C LEU A 84 18.19 13.99 4.34
N ILE A 85 17.82 15.07 5.02
CA ILE A 85 16.61 15.85 4.78
C ILE A 85 16.88 17.23 4.15
N GLY A 86 18.13 17.50 3.74
CA GLY A 86 18.52 18.78 3.14
C GLY A 86 17.86 19.03 1.79
N ALA A 87 17.94 20.27 1.29
CA ALA A 87 17.31 20.67 0.03
C ALA A 87 17.79 19.87 -1.20
N ASP A 88 19.04 19.38 -1.17
CA ASP A 88 19.64 18.55 -2.23
C ASP A 88 19.58 17.04 -1.91
N ALA A 89 18.74 16.63 -0.96
CA ALA A 89 18.60 15.24 -0.58
C ALA A 89 18.10 14.39 -1.77
N THR A 90 18.92 13.43 -2.16
CA THR A 90 18.57 12.37 -3.12
C THR A 90 18.26 11.08 -2.34
N SER A 91 18.25 9.93 -3.01
CA SER A 91 18.13 8.64 -2.30
C SER A 91 19.14 8.54 -1.15
N PRO A 92 18.70 8.32 0.11
CA PRO A 92 19.60 8.21 1.25
C PRO A 92 20.70 7.15 1.05
N PHE A 93 20.38 6.06 0.36
CA PHE A 93 21.35 5.02 0.03
C PHE A 93 22.46 5.52 -0.90
N VAL A 94 22.09 6.29 -1.92
CA VAL A 94 23.05 6.89 -2.88
C VAL A 94 23.88 7.95 -2.18
N MET A 95 23.25 8.78 -1.34
CA MET A 95 23.94 9.81 -0.56
C MET A 95 24.99 9.23 0.39
N VAL A 96 24.65 8.14 1.10
CA VAL A 96 25.62 7.44 1.96
C VAL A 96 26.81 6.96 1.13
N MET A 97 26.60 6.35 -0.05
CA MET A 97 27.73 5.90 -0.87
C MET A 97 28.60 7.05 -1.40
N LYS A 98 27.98 8.19 -1.75
CA LYS A 98 28.72 9.40 -2.14
C LYS A 98 29.61 9.91 -1.02
N ILE A 99 29.09 9.92 0.22
CA ILE A 99 29.83 10.40 1.40
C ILE A 99 30.93 9.42 1.80
N VAL A 100 30.69 8.11 1.70
CA VAL A 100 31.69 7.07 1.97
C VAL A 100 32.84 7.11 0.94
N GLY A 101 32.58 7.65 -0.27
CA GLY A 101 33.63 7.95 -1.25
C GLY A 101 34.14 6.74 -2.05
N ILE A 102 33.39 5.63 -2.06
CA ILE A 102 33.74 4.47 -2.89
C ILE A 102 33.41 4.79 -4.35
N GLN A 103 34.43 4.75 -5.21
CA GLN A 103 34.29 5.05 -6.63
C GLN A 103 33.22 4.16 -7.29
N TYR A 104 32.32 4.77 -8.06
CA TYR A 104 31.18 4.15 -8.76
C TYR A 104 30.09 3.51 -7.89
N ALA A 105 30.25 3.41 -6.56
CA ALA A 105 29.27 2.72 -5.70
C ALA A 105 27.92 3.43 -5.66
N ASP A 106 27.91 4.76 -5.72
CA ASP A 106 26.70 5.58 -5.78
C ASP A 106 25.90 5.32 -7.06
N SER A 107 26.59 5.23 -8.20
CA SER A 107 26.01 4.96 -9.51
C SER A 107 25.46 3.53 -9.59
N ILE A 108 26.20 2.55 -9.07
CA ILE A 108 25.75 1.15 -9.00
C ILE A 108 24.50 1.04 -8.11
N LEU A 109 24.49 1.67 -6.94
CA LEU A 109 23.30 1.67 -6.08
C LEU A 109 22.12 2.35 -6.75
N ASN A 110 22.32 3.48 -7.43
CA ASN A 110 21.26 4.14 -8.17
C ASN A 110 20.65 3.22 -9.24
N PHE A 111 21.50 2.50 -9.99
CA PHE A 111 21.05 1.51 -10.97
C PHE A 111 20.23 0.39 -10.31
N ILE A 112 20.70 -0.17 -9.19
CA ILE A 112 19.98 -1.20 -8.44
C ILE A 112 18.60 -0.70 -7.97
N VAL A 113 18.53 0.53 -7.45
CA VAL A 113 17.27 1.14 -6.99
C VAL A 113 16.28 1.28 -8.14
N ILE A 114 16.72 1.72 -9.33
CA ILE A 114 15.86 1.85 -10.51
C ILE A 114 15.34 0.47 -10.96
N VAL A 115 16.21 -0.53 -11.04
CA VAL A 115 15.81 -1.90 -11.40
C VAL A 115 14.80 -2.47 -10.40
N ALA A 116 15.02 -2.26 -9.10
CA ALA A 116 14.10 -2.67 -8.05
C ALA A 116 12.74 -1.97 -8.18
N ALA A 117 12.74 -0.66 -8.46
CA ALA A 117 11.52 0.12 -8.67
C ALA A 117 10.73 -0.38 -9.89
N LEU A 118 11.40 -0.69 -11.00
CA LEU A 118 10.75 -1.27 -12.19
C LEU A 118 10.13 -2.64 -11.90
N SER A 119 10.81 -3.48 -11.13
CA SER A 119 10.27 -4.79 -10.70
C SER A 119 9.02 -4.64 -9.82
N ALA A 120 9.05 -3.70 -8.87
CA ALA A 120 7.91 -3.39 -8.01
C ALA A 120 6.72 -2.85 -8.83
N MET A 121 6.97 -1.93 -9.77
CA MET A 121 5.97 -1.39 -10.68
C MET A 121 5.28 -2.51 -11.51
N ASN A 122 6.06 -3.44 -12.06
CA ASN A 122 5.51 -4.57 -12.80
C ASN A 122 4.60 -5.46 -11.93
N SER A 123 5.00 -5.69 -10.68
CA SER A 123 4.18 -6.45 -9.72
C SER A 123 2.87 -5.73 -9.41
N MET A 124 2.90 -4.43 -9.14
CA MET A 124 1.70 -3.63 -8.88
C MET A 124 0.74 -3.62 -10.08
N LEU A 125 1.29 -3.54 -11.31
CA LEU A 125 0.50 -3.61 -12.54
C LEU A 125 -0.18 -4.97 -12.70
N TYR A 126 0.54 -6.07 -12.43
CA TYR A 126 -0.03 -7.43 -12.44
C TYR A 126 -1.21 -7.55 -11.47
N ILE A 127 -1.04 -7.07 -10.24
CA ILE A 127 -2.06 -7.20 -9.20
C ILE A 127 -3.28 -6.32 -9.52
N SER A 128 -3.08 -5.05 -9.90
CA SER A 128 -4.19 -4.17 -10.31
C SER A 128 -5.03 -4.82 -11.41
N THR A 129 -4.35 -5.40 -12.40
CA THR A 129 -4.97 -6.13 -13.51
C THR A 129 -5.80 -7.33 -13.03
N ARG A 130 -5.27 -8.15 -12.12
CA ARG A 130 -5.94 -9.33 -11.56
C ARG A 130 -7.10 -8.97 -10.63
N MET A 131 -6.98 -7.92 -9.84
CA MET A 131 -8.06 -7.43 -8.98
C MET A 131 -9.22 -6.90 -9.82
N LEU A 132 -8.95 -6.10 -10.85
CA LEU A 132 -9.99 -5.61 -11.76
C LEU A 132 -10.66 -6.74 -12.54
N PHE A 133 -9.88 -7.73 -13.00
CA PHE A 133 -10.42 -8.96 -13.60
C PHE A 133 -11.36 -9.70 -12.64
N SER A 134 -10.95 -9.87 -11.38
CA SER A 134 -11.75 -10.57 -10.36
C SER A 134 -13.05 -9.81 -10.05
N LEU A 135 -12.99 -8.49 -9.92
CA LEU A 135 -14.16 -7.63 -9.75
C LEU A 135 -15.12 -7.76 -10.93
N SER A 136 -14.60 -7.79 -12.17
CA SER A 136 -15.43 -7.98 -13.36
C SER A 136 -16.13 -9.34 -13.38
N ARG A 137 -15.43 -10.40 -12.97
CA ARG A 137 -15.99 -11.76 -12.87
C ARG A 137 -17.02 -11.90 -11.75
N ALA A 138 -16.88 -11.13 -10.67
CA ALA A 138 -17.88 -11.02 -9.59
C ALA A 138 -19.09 -10.15 -10.00
N GLY A 139 -19.05 -9.51 -11.16
CA GLY A 139 -20.08 -8.58 -11.61
C GLY A 139 -19.96 -7.18 -11.03
N ASP A 140 -18.87 -6.87 -10.31
CA ASP A 140 -18.56 -5.59 -9.67
C ASP A 140 -17.83 -4.58 -10.56
N ALA A 141 -17.33 -5.02 -11.71
CA ALA A 141 -16.82 -4.16 -12.77
C ALA A 141 -17.40 -4.56 -14.14
N PRO A 142 -17.33 -3.69 -15.16
CA PRO A 142 -17.81 -4.01 -16.51
C PRO A 142 -17.24 -5.34 -17.04
N LYS A 143 -18.09 -6.17 -17.66
CA LYS A 143 -17.75 -7.52 -18.15
C LYS A 143 -16.56 -7.56 -19.12
N VAL A 144 -16.26 -6.44 -19.78
CA VAL A 144 -15.14 -6.29 -20.72
C VAL A 144 -13.79 -6.56 -20.04
N PHE A 145 -13.63 -6.21 -18.76
CA PHE A 145 -12.40 -6.44 -17.99
C PHE A 145 -12.22 -7.89 -17.52
N GLY A 146 -13.28 -8.70 -17.57
CA GLY A 146 -13.29 -10.12 -17.21
C GLY A 146 -12.98 -11.05 -18.38
N ARG A 147 -12.63 -10.51 -19.55
CA ARG A 147 -12.23 -11.27 -20.75
C ARG A 147 -10.73 -11.57 -20.69
N ILE A 148 -10.36 -12.82 -20.99
CA ILE A 148 -8.97 -13.29 -21.09
C ILE A 148 -8.57 -13.43 -22.56
N SER A 149 -7.30 -13.16 -22.87
CA SER A 149 -6.70 -13.49 -24.17
C SER A 149 -6.33 -14.97 -24.26
N SER A 150 -5.93 -15.43 -25.45
CA SER A 150 -5.40 -16.79 -25.68
C SER A 150 -4.23 -17.15 -24.76
N ASN A 151 -3.47 -16.14 -24.31
CA ASN A 151 -2.31 -16.31 -23.45
C ASN A 151 -2.66 -16.24 -21.96
N GLY A 152 -3.96 -16.23 -21.60
CA GLY A 152 -4.43 -16.24 -20.21
C GLY A 152 -4.35 -14.89 -19.48
N VAL A 153 -4.13 -13.79 -20.22
CA VAL A 153 -3.98 -12.44 -19.66
C VAL A 153 -5.26 -11.61 -19.90
N PRO A 154 -5.82 -10.92 -18.89
CA PRO A 154 -6.96 -10.04 -19.08
C PRO A 154 -6.51 -8.68 -19.65
N VAL A 155 -6.28 -8.64 -20.96
CA VAL A 155 -5.67 -7.49 -21.67
C VAL A 155 -6.43 -6.18 -21.46
N ASN A 156 -7.76 -6.20 -21.42
CA ASN A 156 -8.53 -4.97 -21.20
C ASN A 156 -8.31 -4.37 -19.80
N ALA A 157 -8.18 -5.22 -18.78
CA ALA A 157 -7.87 -4.78 -17.42
C ALA A 157 -6.43 -4.26 -17.31
N LEU A 158 -5.50 -4.90 -18.03
CA LEU A 158 -4.11 -4.46 -18.15
C LEU A 158 -4.01 -3.08 -18.81
N LEU A 159 -4.69 -2.88 -19.94
CA LEU A 159 -4.69 -1.60 -20.67
C LEU A 159 -5.25 -0.48 -19.80
N LEU A 160 -6.37 -0.71 -19.09
CA LEU A 160 -6.91 0.32 -18.19
C LEU A 160 -5.93 0.66 -17.07
N SER A 161 -5.27 -0.34 -16.48
CA SER A 161 -4.26 -0.12 -15.44
C SER A 161 -3.05 0.66 -16.00
N ALA A 162 -2.63 0.36 -17.23
CA ALA A 162 -1.53 1.04 -17.90
C ALA A 162 -1.88 2.50 -18.28
N VAL A 163 -3.14 2.79 -18.62
CA VAL A 163 -3.63 4.16 -18.82
C VAL A 163 -3.43 4.99 -17.56
N GLY A 164 -3.66 4.43 -16.37
CA GLY A 164 -3.37 5.09 -15.11
C GLY A 164 -1.90 5.52 -14.96
N ILE A 165 -0.96 4.66 -15.39
CA ILE A 165 0.47 4.99 -15.46
C ILE A 165 0.74 6.10 -16.47
N GLY A 166 0.10 6.05 -17.65
CA GLY A 166 0.20 7.10 -18.66
C GLY A 166 -0.27 8.46 -18.16
N ILE A 167 -1.42 8.51 -17.48
CA ILE A 167 -1.95 9.72 -16.86
C ILE A 167 -0.98 10.25 -15.81
N ALA A 168 -0.45 9.38 -14.95
CA ALA A 168 0.55 9.75 -13.96
C ALA A 168 1.80 10.38 -14.59
N SER A 169 2.30 9.81 -15.68
CA SER A 169 3.43 10.38 -16.44
C SER A 169 3.12 11.76 -16.99
N ILE A 170 1.92 11.97 -17.54
CA ILE A 170 1.48 13.28 -18.04
C ILE A 170 1.42 14.30 -16.90
N VAL A 171 0.80 13.95 -15.77
CA VAL A 171 0.72 14.81 -14.58
C VAL A 171 2.13 15.20 -14.10
N TYR A 172 3.07 14.24 -14.08
CA TYR A 172 4.45 14.51 -13.74
C TYR A 172 5.13 15.47 -14.72
N THR A 173 4.90 15.34 -16.03
CA THR A 173 5.49 16.27 -17.01
C THR A 173 4.96 17.70 -16.91
N ILE A 174 3.70 17.88 -16.48
CA ILE A 174 3.08 19.21 -16.36
C ILE A 174 3.52 19.90 -15.06
N ASN A 175 3.54 19.18 -13.95
CA ASN A 175 3.91 19.75 -12.65
C ASN A 175 4.64 18.71 -11.78
N PRO A 176 5.97 18.54 -11.98
CA PRO A 176 6.77 17.57 -11.24
C PRO A 176 6.71 17.78 -9.71
N ALA A 177 6.68 19.03 -9.28
CA ALA A 177 6.73 19.41 -7.86
C ALA A 177 5.51 18.93 -7.06
N SER A 178 4.32 18.93 -7.68
CA SER A 178 3.09 18.47 -7.04
C SER A 178 2.68 17.04 -7.41
N ALA A 179 3.14 16.52 -8.55
CA ALA A 179 2.77 15.20 -9.04
C ALA A 179 3.11 14.09 -8.03
N PHE A 180 4.36 14.07 -7.53
CA PHE A 180 4.80 13.04 -6.59
C PHE A 180 4.03 13.08 -5.26
N PRO A 181 3.88 14.24 -4.58
CA PRO A 181 3.04 14.35 -3.38
C PRO A 181 1.59 13.89 -3.60
N ILE A 182 0.96 14.27 -4.72
CA ILE A 182 -0.42 13.89 -5.03
C ILE A 182 -0.54 12.38 -5.21
N MET A 183 0.38 11.76 -5.94
CA MET A 183 0.39 10.31 -6.20
C MET A 183 0.61 9.51 -4.92
N ILE A 184 1.52 9.96 -4.05
CA ILE A 184 1.68 9.38 -2.71
C ILE A 184 0.40 9.53 -1.91
N ALA A 185 -0.21 10.71 -1.88
CA ALA A 185 -1.42 10.97 -1.10
C ALA A 185 -2.58 10.05 -1.51
N LEU A 186 -2.81 9.88 -2.82
CA LEU A 186 -3.83 8.97 -3.37
C LEU A 186 -3.53 7.50 -3.02
N SER A 187 -2.29 7.07 -3.18
CA SER A 187 -1.86 5.70 -2.87
C SER A 187 -2.00 5.40 -1.38
N MET A 188 -1.60 6.34 -0.53
CA MET A 188 -1.74 6.26 0.92
C MET A 188 -3.19 6.14 1.35
N PHE A 189 -4.08 6.91 0.75
CA PHE A 189 -5.49 6.80 1.08
C PHE A 189 -6.05 5.42 0.73
N GLY A 190 -5.74 4.93 -0.48
CA GLY A 190 -6.15 3.59 -0.93
C GLY A 190 -5.62 2.48 -0.01
N ALA A 191 -4.37 2.60 0.44
CA ALA A 191 -3.75 1.68 1.39
C ALA A 191 -4.49 1.65 2.74
N LEU A 192 -4.65 2.83 3.36
CA LEU A 192 -5.30 2.98 4.66
C LEU A 192 -6.76 2.52 4.61
N PHE A 193 -7.48 2.86 3.54
CA PHE A 193 -8.85 2.42 3.33
C PHE A 193 -8.95 0.90 3.16
N THR A 194 -8.07 0.30 2.36
CA THR A 194 -8.00 -1.15 2.16
C THR A 194 -7.73 -1.88 3.47
N TRP A 195 -6.72 -1.46 4.22
CA TRP A 195 -6.38 -2.09 5.50
C TRP A 195 -7.45 -1.88 6.57
N GLY A 196 -8.05 -0.68 6.64
CA GLY A 196 -9.22 -0.43 7.49
C GLY A 196 -10.36 -1.40 7.17
N SER A 197 -10.66 -1.58 5.88
CA SER A 197 -11.67 -2.52 5.41
C SER A 197 -11.32 -3.97 5.75
N ILE A 198 -10.05 -4.38 5.65
CA ILE A 198 -9.58 -5.71 6.05
C ILE A 198 -9.82 -5.94 7.55
N PHE A 199 -9.48 -4.99 8.42
CA PHE A 199 -9.72 -5.14 9.86
C PHE A 199 -11.20 -5.24 10.19
N VAL A 200 -12.04 -4.39 9.58
CA VAL A 200 -13.49 -4.41 9.77
C VAL A 200 -14.07 -5.75 9.30
N THR A 201 -13.80 -6.15 8.06
CA THR A 201 -14.30 -7.42 7.50
C THR A 201 -13.80 -8.62 8.28
N HIS A 202 -12.55 -8.62 8.75
CA HIS A 202 -12.02 -9.68 9.60
C HIS A 202 -12.77 -9.78 10.94
N MET A 203 -13.15 -8.65 11.57
CA MET A 203 -13.98 -8.69 12.79
C MET A 203 -15.34 -9.34 12.54
N PHE A 204 -16.02 -9.00 11.45
CA PHE A 204 -17.29 -9.62 11.07
C PHE A 204 -17.14 -11.10 10.70
N PHE A 205 -16.11 -11.44 9.93
CA PHE A 205 -15.74 -12.81 9.58
C PHE A 205 -15.56 -13.67 10.83
N ARG A 206 -14.82 -13.17 11.83
CA ARG A 206 -14.61 -13.89 13.10
C ARG A 206 -15.89 -14.08 13.89
N ARG A 207 -16.82 -13.10 13.88
CA ARG A 207 -18.14 -13.25 14.51
C ARG A 207 -18.95 -14.33 13.81
N HIS A 208 -18.98 -14.32 12.49
CA HIS A 208 -19.71 -15.29 11.68
C HIS A 208 -19.17 -16.72 11.86
N MET A 209 -17.85 -16.91 11.84
CA MET A 209 -17.23 -18.23 12.02
C MET A 209 -17.54 -18.85 13.40
N VAL A 210 -17.59 -18.02 14.45
CA VAL A 210 -17.99 -18.47 15.80
C VAL A 210 -19.48 -18.84 15.84
N GLN A 211 -20.35 -18.04 15.22
CA GLN A 211 -21.79 -18.32 15.17
C GLN A 211 -22.10 -19.63 14.41
N GLN A 212 -21.32 -19.95 13.38
CA GLN A 212 -21.50 -21.15 12.55
C GLN A 212 -20.69 -22.37 13.06
N ASN A 213 -20.01 -22.27 14.20
CA ASN A 213 -19.11 -23.31 14.73
C ASN A 213 -18.04 -23.82 13.75
N ILE A 214 -17.61 -22.96 12.81
CA ILE A 214 -16.60 -23.33 11.81
C ILE A 214 -15.20 -23.21 12.44
N GLN A 215 -14.46 -24.32 12.43
CA GLN A 215 -13.09 -24.36 12.94
C GLN A 215 -12.10 -23.82 11.91
N LEU A 216 -11.34 -22.78 12.31
CA LEU A 216 -10.30 -22.19 11.48
C LEU A 216 -9.01 -23.02 11.53
N LYS A 217 -8.46 -23.33 10.36
CA LYS A 217 -7.17 -24.03 10.18
C LYS A 217 -5.97 -23.21 10.66
N PHE A 218 -6.10 -21.89 10.69
CA PHE A 218 -5.10 -20.97 11.23
C PHE A 218 -5.74 -20.05 12.27
N LYS A 219 -5.19 -20.06 13.48
CA LYS A 219 -5.70 -19.27 14.61
C LYS A 219 -4.63 -18.27 15.04
N ILE A 220 -5.03 -17.00 15.09
CA ILE A 220 -4.21 -15.93 15.66
C ILE A 220 -4.67 -15.75 17.12
N PRO A 221 -3.77 -15.75 18.11
CA PRO A 221 -4.13 -15.46 19.49
C PRO A 221 -4.73 -14.06 19.60
N ALA A 222 -5.73 -13.87 20.45
CA ALA A 222 -6.38 -12.57 20.67
C ALA A 222 -6.86 -11.85 19.38
N SER A 223 -7.26 -12.61 18.35
CA SER A 223 -7.54 -12.06 17.01
C SER A 223 -8.54 -10.88 16.98
N ARG A 224 -9.53 -10.88 17.89
CA ARG A 224 -10.50 -9.78 18.02
C ARG A 224 -9.84 -8.48 18.48
N PHE A 225 -8.98 -8.56 19.50
CA PHE A 225 -8.24 -7.42 20.02
C PHE A 225 -7.24 -6.89 18.98
N ILE A 226 -6.53 -7.78 18.28
CA ILE A 226 -5.59 -7.39 17.23
C ILE A 226 -6.31 -6.65 16.09
N SER A 227 -7.49 -7.13 15.68
CA SER A 227 -8.25 -6.46 14.60
C SER A 227 -8.82 -5.13 15.04
N LEU A 228 -9.31 -5.03 16.27
CA LEU A 228 -9.79 -3.76 16.82
C LEU A 228 -8.65 -2.75 16.96
N PHE A 229 -7.51 -3.17 17.52
CA PHE A 229 -6.32 -2.35 17.65
C PHE A 229 -5.80 -1.89 16.29
N GLY A 230 -5.69 -2.80 15.32
CA GLY A 230 -5.28 -2.47 13.96
C GLY A 230 -6.23 -1.48 13.28
N PHE A 231 -7.54 -1.68 13.44
CA PHE A 231 -8.54 -0.73 12.94
C PHE A 231 -8.39 0.66 13.57
N ILE A 232 -8.27 0.73 14.90
CA ILE A 232 -8.07 2.00 15.61
C ILE A 232 -6.77 2.66 15.16
N ALA A 233 -5.67 1.92 15.04
CA ALA A 233 -4.39 2.45 14.60
C ALA A 233 -4.45 3.03 13.19
N ILE A 234 -5.04 2.30 12.23
CA ILE A 234 -5.22 2.79 10.85
C ILE A 234 -6.17 4.00 10.82
N LEU A 235 -7.23 3.99 11.61
CA LEU A 235 -8.15 5.12 11.71
C LEU A 235 -7.46 6.36 12.29
N SER A 236 -6.67 6.19 13.36
CA SER A 236 -5.87 7.26 13.95
C SER A 236 -4.90 7.84 12.94
N ILE A 237 -4.14 6.99 12.22
CA ILE A 237 -3.24 7.42 11.15
C ILE A 237 -4.01 8.22 10.10
N THR A 238 -5.12 7.67 9.60
CA THR A 238 -5.98 8.30 8.58
C THR A 238 -6.50 9.67 9.02
N VAL A 239 -6.96 9.82 10.26
CA VAL A 239 -7.42 11.12 10.78
C VAL A 239 -6.26 12.09 10.94
N THR A 240 -5.11 11.60 11.41
CA THR A 240 -3.94 12.46 11.65
C THR A 240 -3.28 12.99 10.37
N THR A 241 -3.49 12.35 9.21
CA THR A 241 -2.99 12.88 7.94
C THR A 241 -3.59 14.25 7.61
N TRP A 242 -4.78 14.60 8.12
CA TRP A 242 -5.37 15.93 7.94
C TRP A 242 -4.52 17.05 8.56
N PHE A 243 -3.86 16.74 9.67
CA PHE A 243 -3.07 17.70 10.45
C PHE A 243 -1.61 17.76 10.01
N THR A 244 -1.22 16.95 9.02
CA THR A 244 0.14 16.90 8.48
C THR A 244 0.12 17.53 7.09
N SER A 245 0.83 18.64 6.88
CA SER A 245 0.80 19.43 5.63
C SER A 245 1.04 18.58 4.39
N GLU A 246 1.96 17.64 4.48
CA GLU A 246 2.42 16.77 3.40
C GLU A 246 1.37 15.70 3.03
N PHE A 247 0.53 15.30 3.99
CA PHE A 247 -0.45 14.22 3.83
C PHE A 247 -1.90 14.69 3.89
N LYS A 248 -2.14 15.99 4.02
CA LYS A 248 -3.51 16.54 4.03
C LYS A 248 -4.29 16.16 2.77
N SER A 249 -3.61 16.12 1.63
CA SER A 249 -4.18 15.70 0.34
C SER A 249 -4.75 14.28 0.35
N THR A 250 -4.26 13.40 1.23
CA THR A 250 -4.74 12.01 1.36
C THR A 250 -6.25 11.98 1.63
N LEU A 251 -6.73 12.81 2.56
CA LEU A 251 -8.17 12.90 2.88
C LEU A 251 -8.93 13.78 1.90
N GLN A 252 -8.30 14.86 1.40
CA GLN A 252 -8.94 15.77 0.45
C GLN A 252 -9.35 15.06 -0.84
N PHE A 253 -8.54 14.13 -1.33
CA PHE A 253 -8.88 13.31 -2.51
C PHE A 253 -9.60 12.01 -2.13
N GLY A 254 -9.23 11.42 -0.99
CA GLY A 254 -9.75 10.13 -0.56
C GLY A 254 -11.23 10.14 -0.19
N VAL A 255 -11.68 11.14 0.58
CA VAL A 255 -13.08 11.22 1.02
C VAL A 255 -14.03 11.39 -0.18
N PRO A 256 -13.78 12.32 -1.13
CA PRO A 256 -14.58 12.40 -2.35
C PRO A 256 -14.58 11.09 -3.14
N LEU A 257 -13.45 10.40 -3.26
CA LEU A 257 -13.36 9.13 -3.96
C LEU A 257 -14.30 8.09 -3.33
N VAL A 258 -14.32 7.97 -1.99
CA VAL A 258 -15.23 7.05 -1.29
C VAL A 258 -16.69 7.44 -1.51
N LEU A 259 -17.02 8.73 -1.46
CA LEU A 259 -18.39 9.21 -1.74
C LEU A 259 -18.84 8.85 -3.15
N VAL A 260 -17.95 9.00 -4.14
CA VAL A 260 -18.20 8.61 -5.53
C VAL A 260 -18.43 7.09 -5.63
N LEU A 261 -17.60 6.27 -4.97
CA LEU A 261 -17.76 4.82 -4.95
C LEU A 261 -19.08 4.39 -4.29
N ILE A 262 -19.47 5.02 -3.18
CA ILE A 262 -20.75 4.80 -2.51
C ILE A 262 -21.90 5.17 -3.44
N PHE A 263 -21.81 6.31 -4.12
CA PHE A 263 -22.82 6.74 -5.09
C PHE A 263 -22.99 5.73 -6.23
N PHE A 264 -21.89 5.26 -6.84
CA PHE A 264 -21.94 4.22 -7.86
C PHE A 264 -22.52 2.90 -7.35
N TYR A 265 -22.19 2.51 -6.11
CA TYR A 265 -22.76 1.31 -5.49
C TYR A 265 -24.29 1.40 -5.37
N TYR A 266 -24.82 2.54 -4.92
CA TYR A 266 -26.27 2.75 -4.82
C TYR A 266 -26.96 2.83 -6.18
N LEU A 267 -26.35 3.48 -7.18
CA LEU A 267 -26.87 3.50 -8.55
C LEU A 267 -27.03 2.09 -9.12
N LYS A 268 -25.97 1.28 -9.03
CA LYS A 268 -25.98 -0.11 -9.53
C LYS A 268 -27.03 -0.97 -8.81
N ARG A 269 -27.16 -0.82 -7.49
CA ARG A 269 -28.18 -1.54 -6.71
C ARG A 269 -29.60 -1.14 -7.12
N SER A 270 -29.83 0.13 -7.46
CA SER A 270 -31.12 0.62 -7.98
C SER A 270 -31.46 -0.02 -9.32
N THR A 271 -30.50 -0.08 -10.26
CA THR A 271 -30.69 -0.71 -11.58
C THR A 271 -31.00 -2.21 -11.48
N VAL A 272 -30.34 -2.93 -10.57
CA VAL A 272 -30.62 -4.37 -10.34
C VAL A 272 -32.03 -4.59 -9.79
N LYS A 273 -32.48 -3.75 -8.83
CA LYS A 273 -33.85 -3.83 -8.31
C LYS A 273 -34.90 -3.53 -9.38
N LEU A 274 -34.66 -2.54 -10.24
CA LEU A 274 -35.57 -2.18 -11.35
C LEU A 274 -35.73 -3.32 -12.37
N ASN A 275 -34.65 -4.01 -12.72
CA ASN A 275 -34.70 -5.14 -13.66
C ASN A 275 -35.40 -6.38 -13.09
N LEU A 276 -35.33 -6.61 -11.77
CA LEU A 276 -36.06 -7.72 -11.13
C LEU A 276 -37.57 -7.47 -11.14
N ASN A 277 -38.01 -6.25 -10.84
CA ASN A 277 -39.43 -5.90 -10.85
C ASN A 277 -40.04 -5.96 -12.25
N SER A 278 -39.34 -5.50 -13.30
CA SER A 278 -39.85 -5.58 -14.68
C SER A 278 -39.91 -7.01 -15.23
N SER A 279 -39.04 -7.91 -14.73
CA SER A 279 -39.07 -9.34 -15.07
C SER A 279 -40.25 -10.06 -14.42
N GLU A 280 -40.62 -9.68 -13.19
CA GLU A 280 -41.82 -10.22 -12.51
C GLU A 280 -43.13 -9.70 -13.11
N GLU A 281 -43.13 -8.48 -13.67
CA GLU A 281 -44.31 -7.88 -14.30
C GLU A 281 -44.58 -8.43 -15.72
N THR A 282 -43.56 -8.94 -16.41
CA THR A 282 -43.70 -9.58 -17.74
C THR A 282 -44.03 -11.07 -17.69
N LEU A 283 -43.96 -11.69 -16.52
CA LEU A 283 -44.33 -13.09 -16.27
C LEU A 283 -45.75 -13.25 -15.69
N LYS A 284 -46.51 -12.15 -15.57
CA LYS A 284 -47.94 -12.12 -15.21
C LYS A 284 -48.77 -11.74 -16.42
#